data_AF-A0A182EEW8-F1
#
_entry.id   AF-A0A182EEW8-F1
#
_cell.length_a   1.000
_cell.length_b   1.000
_cell.length_c   1.000
_cell.angle_alpha   90.00
_cell.angle_beta   90.00
_cell.angle_gamma   90.00
#
_symmetry.space_group_name_H-M   'P 1'
#
loop_
_entity.id
_entity.type
_entity.pdbx_description
1 polymer ?
#
loop_
_entity_poly.entity_id
_entity_poly.type
_entity_poly.pdbx_seq_one_letter_code
_entity_poly.pdbx_strand_id
1 'polypeptide(L)'
;IEGASNVLCLIEVISIEGLLFADRMIYVKDVKRKHQIYETLKKAIKDGHYGIKIYYKEDVPEEYGYSKNDKIGDILLEPEPGYNVRVKCSHNTQEASLPFHSACHGINPNHWTMKSILVMKGPMFKSNYQIDTTANNIDLYPLMCYILGIIPAPNNGTLQHMLNVLKMSSVISSSSLSTKGIEFLAIIVCGGPLIIFIIFVIMLSQQQRHRLLRNRRKYYPLTHEFDRDIIDSVDENCNPEDEL
;
A
#
# COMPACT_ATOMS: atom_id res chain seq x y z
N ILE A 1 -12.59 23.11 29.85
CA ILE A 1 -12.29 22.78 31.26
C ILE A 1 -12.96 23.86 32.10
N GLU A 2 -13.82 23.47 33.04
CA GLU A 2 -14.74 24.39 33.73
C GLU A 2 -14.21 24.86 35.09
N GLY A 3 -13.24 24.17 35.66
CA GLY A 3 -12.63 24.53 36.95
C GLY A 3 -11.32 23.81 37.19
N ALA A 4 -10.57 24.26 38.20
CA ALA A 4 -9.33 23.63 38.63
C ALA A 4 -9.53 22.17 39.06
N SER A 5 -10.70 21.85 39.65
CA SER A 5 -11.11 20.49 40.03
C SER A 5 -11.07 19.46 38.90
N ASN A 6 -11.14 19.91 37.64
CA ASN A 6 -11.11 19.03 36.47
C ASN A 6 -9.68 18.82 35.93
N VAL A 7 -8.67 19.36 36.63
CA VAL A 7 -7.26 19.24 36.27
C VAL A 7 -6.57 18.31 37.27
N LEU A 8 -6.05 17.19 36.79
CA LEU A 8 -5.21 16.32 37.62
C LEU A 8 -3.81 16.92 37.72
N CYS A 9 -3.39 17.27 38.94
CA CYS A 9 -2.06 17.80 39.25
C CYS A 9 -1.09 16.67 39.63
N LEU A 10 -0.13 16.36 38.75
CA LEU A 10 0.74 15.19 38.98
C LEU A 10 1.63 15.35 40.22
N ILE A 11 2.13 16.55 40.55
CA ILE A 11 3.00 16.73 41.74
C ILE A 11 2.28 16.44 43.06
N GLU A 12 0.95 16.56 43.08
CA GLU A 12 0.16 16.32 44.28
C GLU A 12 -0.13 14.83 44.49
N VAL A 13 0.11 14.00 43.46
CA VAL A 13 -0.23 12.57 43.45
C VAL A 13 1.00 11.67 43.45
N ILE A 14 2.06 12.06 42.73
CA ILE A 14 3.29 11.26 42.58
C ILE A 14 4.55 12.10 42.79
N SER A 15 5.64 11.45 43.23
CA SER A 15 6.96 12.06 43.19
C SER A 15 7.47 12.16 41.75
N ILE A 16 7.64 13.39 41.28
CA ILE A 16 8.10 13.71 39.91
C ILE A 16 9.63 13.70 39.75
N GLU A 17 10.38 13.49 40.83
CA GLU A 17 11.84 13.58 40.82
C GLU A 17 12.47 12.55 39.88
N GLY A 18 13.28 13.01 38.92
CA GLY A 18 13.93 12.14 37.94
C GLY A 18 12.99 11.51 36.91
N LEU A 19 11.72 11.95 36.84
CA LEU A 19 10.83 11.61 35.73
C LEU A 19 10.98 12.61 34.59
N LEU A 20 10.86 12.11 33.37
CA LEU A 20 10.72 12.95 32.19
C LEU A 20 9.25 12.96 31.76
N PHE A 21 8.81 14.12 31.27
CA PHE A 21 7.46 14.34 30.79
C PHE A 21 7.52 14.93 29.39
N ALA A 22 6.64 14.50 28.51
CA ALA A 22 6.39 15.17 27.24
C ALA A 22 4.90 15.11 26.97
N ASP A 23 4.28 16.29 26.83
CA ASP A 23 2.83 16.43 26.77
C ASP A 23 2.16 15.66 27.93
N ARG A 24 1.34 14.64 27.63
CA ARG A 24 0.65 13.79 28.62
C ARG A 24 1.26 12.41 28.78
N MET A 25 2.54 12.28 28.45
CA MET A 25 3.31 11.05 28.57
C MET A 25 4.34 11.17 29.69
N ILE A 26 4.50 10.10 30.44
CA ILE A 26 5.51 9.94 31.49
C ILE A 26 6.51 8.89 31.04
N TYR A 27 7.80 9.21 31.12
CA TYR A 27 8.89 8.29 30.81
C TYR A 27 9.53 7.83 32.12
N VAL A 28 9.58 6.52 32.32
CA VAL A 28 10.01 5.89 33.56
C VAL A 28 10.96 4.75 33.24
N LYS A 29 12.25 4.95 33.55
CA LYS A 29 13.29 3.94 33.29
C LYS A 29 13.16 2.69 34.16
N ASP A 30 12.74 2.86 35.42
CA ASP A 30 12.63 1.77 36.37
C ASP A 30 11.24 1.11 36.30
N VAL A 31 11.21 -0.21 36.08
CA VAL A 31 9.95 -0.96 35.87
C VAL A 31 9.08 -0.97 37.13
N LYS A 32 9.68 -1.09 38.31
CA LYS A 32 8.93 -1.12 39.57
C LYS A 32 8.28 0.24 39.84
N ARG A 33 9.03 1.32 39.63
CA ARG A 33 8.56 2.70 39.74
C ARG A 33 7.47 2.98 38.69
N LYS A 34 7.60 2.47 37.46
CA LYS A 34 6.56 2.59 36.43
C LYS A 34 5.23 2.02 36.93
N HIS A 35 5.25 0.78 37.43
CA HIS A 35 4.04 0.14 37.94
C HIS A 35 3.45 0.90 39.15
N GLN A 36 4.30 1.33 40.09
CA GLN A 36 3.87 2.12 41.24
C GLN A 36 3.20 3.44 40.82
N ILE A 37 3.79 4.18 39.88
CA ILE A 37 3.23 5.43 39.36
C ILE A 37 1.88 5.16 38.70
N TYR A 38 1.81 4.14 37.85
CA TYR A 38 0.59 3.78 37.13
C TYR A 38 -0.57 3.48 38.09
N GLU A 39 -0.37 2.61 39.08
CA GLU A 39 -1.42 2.27 40.05
C GLU A 39 -1.80 3.46 40.94
N THR A 40 -0.83 4.28 41.33
CA THR A 40 -1.10 5.49 42.12
C THR A 40 -1.96 6.49 41.34
N LEU A 41 -1.61 6.76 40.08
CA LEU A 41 -2.39 7.65 39.22
C LEU A 41 -3.78 7.08 38.91
N LYS A 42 -3.87 5.79 38.59
CA LYS A 42 -5.14 5.11 38.33
C LYS A 42 -6.09 5.21 39.52
N LYS A 43 -5.56 5.03 40.74
CA LYS A 43 -6.33 5.22 41.97
C LYS A 43 -6.76 6.68 42.15
N ALA A 44 -5.86 7.64 41.99
CA ALA A 44 -6.19 9.07 42.14
C ALA A 44 -7.24 9.56 41.11
N ILE A 45 -7.15 9.07 39.86
CA ILE A 45 -8.14 9.34 38.82
C ILE A 45 -9.53 8.84 39.26
N LYS A 46 -9.59 7.60 39.77
CA LYS A 46 -10.85 6.99 40.23
C LYS A 46 -11.42 7.72 41.45
N ASP A 47 -10.59 7.95 42.47
CA ASP A 47 -11.01 8.55 43.74
C ASP A 47 -11.41 10.02 43.57
N GLY A 48 -10.74 10.75 42.67
CA GLY A 48 -11.06 12.14 42.32
C GLY A 48 -12.15 12.29 41.25
N HIS A 49 -12.74 11.18 40.78
CA HIS A 49 -13.75 11.16 39.72
C HIS A 49 -13.33 11.88 38.42
N TYR A 50 -12.04 11.81 38.08
CA TYR A 50 -11.52 12.42 36.86
C TYR A 50 -11.92 11.61 35.62
N GLY A 51 -12.42 12.30 34.59
CA GLY A 51 -12.58 11.74 33.24
C GLY A 51 -11.24 11.68 32.53
N ILE A 52 -10.34 10.79 32.97
CA ILE A 52 -9.01 10.61 32.38
C ILE A 52 -8.76 9.11 32.23
N LYS A 53 -8.45 8.67 31.01
CA LYS A 53 -7.99 7.31 30.77
C LYS A 53 -6.48 7.25 30.94
N ILE A 54 -6.00 6.15 31.50
CA ILE A 54 -4.58 5.89 31.70
C ILE A 54 -4.22 4.60 30.99
N TYR A 55 -3.10 4.60 30.28
CA TYR A 55 -2.62 3.46 29.52
C TYR A 55 -1.13 3.23 29.79
N TYR A 56 -0.72 1.96 29.82
CA TYR A 56 0.65 1.66 29.39
C TYR A 56 0.73 1.85 27.87
N LYS A 57 1.94 2.07 27.35
CA LYS A 57 2.19 2.25 25.91
C LYS A 57 1.53 1.17 25.05
N GLU A 58 1.67 -0.08 25.48
CA GLU A 58 1.12 -1.26 24.83
C GLU A 58 -0.42 -1.33 24.84
N ASP A 59 -1.08 -0.64 25.77
CA ASP A 59 -2.53 -0.67 25.96
C ASP A 59 -3.26 0.48 25.26
N VAL A 60 -2.53 1.42 24.65
CA VAL A 60 -3.14 2.52 23.87
C VAL A 60 -3.89 1.91 22.68
N PRO A 61 -5.13 2.36 22.39
CA PRO A 61 -5.95 1.79 21.31
C PRO A 61 -5.22 1.69 19.97
N GLU A 62 -5.23 0.50 19.36
CA GLU A 62 -4.51 0.25 18.10
C GLU A 62 -5.02 1.14 16.96
N GLU A 63 -6.31 1.48 16.97
CA GLU A 63 -6.94 2.39 15.99
C GLU A 63 -6.31 3.78 15.93
N TYR A 64 -5.57 4.20 16.97
CA TYR A 64 -4.87 5.48 16.96
C TYR A 64 -3.58 5.45 16.12
N GLY A 65 -3.05 4.27 15.80
CA GLY A 65 -1.78 4.12 15.08
C GLY A 65 -0.59 4.77 15.82
N TYR A 66 -0.68 4.90 17.15
CA TYR A 66 0.20 5.77 17.94
C TYR A 66 1.37 5.02 18.60
N SER A 67 1.10 3.85 19.17
CA SER A 67 2.00 3.17 20.13
C SER A 67 3.28 2.59 19.52
N LYS A 68 3.30 2.34 18.21
CA LYS A 68 4.42 1.69 17.48
C LYS A 68 5.54 2.68 17.15
N ASN A 69 5.96 3.50 18.11
CA ASN A 69 7.06 4.47 17.99
C ASN A 69 7.87 4.56 19.29
N ASP A 70 9.20 4.61 19.19
CA ASP A 70 10.12 4.62 20.34
C ASP A 70 10.03 5.89 21.20
N LYS A 71 9.50 6.99 20.64
CA LYS A 71 9.29 8.25 21.34
C LYS A 71 8.01 8.29 22.17
N ILE A 72 7.14 7.29 22.08
CA ILE A 72 5.97 7.23 22.96
C ILE A 72 6.42 6.81 24.36
N GLY A 73 6.03 7.60 25.36
CA GLY A 73 6.36 7.35 26.77
C GLY A 73 5.68 6.11 27.33
N ASP A 74 6.11 5.73 28.54
CA ASP A 74 5.76 4.47 29.17
C ASP A 74 4.34 4.44 29.76
N ILE A 75 3.86 5.60 30.21
CA ILE A 75 2.51 5.82 30.73
C ILE A 75 1.91 7.01 30.01
N LEU A 76 0.69 6.85 29.52
CA LEU A 76 -0.07 7.89 28.82
C LEU A 76 -1.33 8.23 29.58
N LEU A 77 -1.64 9.52 29.63
CA LEU A 77 -2.88 10.04 30.19
C LEU A 77 -3.69 10.70 29.06
N GLU A 78 -4.89 10.19 28.83
CA GLU A 78 -5.86 10.71 27.85
C GLU A 78 -7.05 11.34 28.62
N PRO A 79 -7.05 12.66 28.84
CA PRO A 79 -8.21 13.36 29.37
C PRO A 79 -9.39 13.26 28.40
N GLU A 80 -10.58 13.08 28.96
CA GLU A 80 -11.83 13.25 28.24
C GLU A 80 -12.19 14.75 28.13
N PRO A 81 -13.11 15.15 27.22
CA PRO A 81 -13.54 16.54 27.12
C PRO A 81 -13.97 17.10 28.47
N GLY A 82 -13.44 18.28 28.81
CA GLY A 82 -13.70 18.94 30.09
C GLY A 82 -12.63 18.71 31.15
N TYR A 83 -11.73 17.73 30.97
CA TYR A 83 -10.63 17.41 31.88
C TYR A 83 -9.25 17.77 31.31
N ASN A 84 -8.24 17.82 32.18
CA ASN A 84 -6.85 17.97 31.78
C ASN A 84 -5.88 17.34 32.79
N VAL A 85 -4.63 17.18 32.37
CA VAL A 85 -3.52 16.78 33.23
C VAL A 85 -2.46 17.86 33.14
N ARG A 86 -1.89 18.24 34.28
CA ARG A 86 -0.73 19.12 34.32
C ARG A 86 0.32 18.54 35.25
N VAL A 87 1.58 18.65 34.83
CA VAL A 87 2.70 18.22 35.67
C VAL A 87 2.75 19.09 36.91
N LYS A 88 2.86 20.42 36.74
CA LYS A 88 2.97 21.40 37.83
C LYS A 88 1.70 22.25 37.93
N CYS A 89 0.89 21.97 38.93
CA CYS A 89 -0.22 22.80 39.39
C CYS A 89 -0.51 22.52 40.87
N SER A 90 -1.35 23.36 41.48
CA SER A 90 -1.74 23.23 42.89
C SER A 90 -3.22 23.59 43.05
N HIS A 91 -3.96 22.78 43.80
CA HIS A 91 -5.35 23.08 44.17
C HIS A 91 -5.46 23.95 45.43
N ASN A 92 -4.37 24.09 46.21
CA ASN A 92 -4.38 24.79 47.50
C ASN A 92 -4.08 26.30 47.42
N THR A 93 -4.04 26.88 46.22
CA THR A 93 -3.76 28.31 46.01
C THR A 93 -5.04 29.11 45.87
N GLN A 94 -5.05 30.40 46.26
CA GLN A 94 -6.19 31.30 46.03
C GLN A 94 -6.59 31.38 44.54
N GLU A 95 -5.62 31.20 43.62
CA GLU A 95 -5.87 31.12 42.18
C GLU A 95 -6.70 29.90 41.75
N ALA A 96 -6.69 28.82 42.53
CA ALA A 96 -7.48 27.61 42.23
C ALA A 96 -8.99 27.82 42.44
N SER A 97 -9.36 28.84 43.22
CA SER A 97 -10.75 29.24 43.48
C SER A 97 -11.31 30.19 42.41
N LEU A 98 -10.48 30.66 41.47
CA LEU A 98 -10.91 31.50 40.36
C LEU A 98 -11.49 30.66 39.20
N PRO A 99 -12.42 31.21 38.40
CA PRO A 99 -12.90 30.54 37.20
C PRO A 99 -11.74 30.16 36.27
N PHE A 100 -11.54 28.85 36.09
CA PHE A 100 -10.48 28.30 35.26
C PHE A 100 -11.08 27.83 33.94
N HIS A 101 -11.17 28.74 32.97
CA HIS A 101 -11.61 28.41 31.61
C HIS A 101 -10.39 28.18 30.72
N SER A 102 -10.17 26.92 30.38
CA SER A 102 -9.09 26.52 29.47
C SER A 102 -9.62 25.57 28.41
N ALA A 103 -9.15 25.79 27.18
CA ALA A 103 -9.33 24.89 26.06
C ALA A 103 -8.11 23.99 25.92
N CYS A 104 -8.34 22.74 25.50
CA CYS A 104 -7.28 21.80 25.21
C CYS A 104 -7.71 20.88 24.06
N HIS A 105 -6.73 20.27 23.40
CA HIS A 105 -6.93 19.32 22.31
C HIS A 105 -5.99 18.11 22.51
N GLY A 106 -5.83 17.28 21.46
CA GLY A 106 -4.92 16.12 21.51
C GLY A 106 -5.45 14.96 22.37
N ILE A 107 -6.77 14.78 22.39
CA ILE A 107 -7.44 13.63 23.02
C ILE A 107 -7.80 12.60 21.94
N ASN A 108 -8.74 11.68 22.22
CA ASN A 108 -9.23 10.71 21.24
C ASN A 108 -9.58 11.38 19.89
N PRO A 109 -8.90 11.02 18.78
CA PRO A 109 -9.11 11.62 17.45
C PRO A 109 -10.50 11.31 16.86
N ASN A 110 -11.19 10.31 17.38
CA ASN A 110 -12.56 9.93 17.00
C ASN A 110 -13.63 10.76 17.72
N HIS A 111 -13.27 11.50 18.77
CA HIS A 111 -14.21 12.38 19.46
C HIS A 111 -14.65 13.55 18.57
N TRP A 112 -15.94 13.90 18.59
CA TRP A 112 -16.52 14.92 17.69
C TRP A 112 -15.87 16.31 17.86
N THR A 113 -15.46 16.67 19.09
CA THR A 113 -14.77 17.94 19.37
C THR A 113 -13.37 18.03 18.78
N MET A 114 -12.76 16.90 18.37
CA MET A 114 -11.43 16.85 17.75
C MET A 114 -11.49 16.85 16.22
N LYS A 115 -12.68 16.84 15.64
CA LYS A 115 -12.84 16.90 14.18
C LYS A 115 -12.51 18.31 13.70
N SER A 116 -11.76 18.38 12.60
CA SER A 116 -11.40 19.63 11.93
C SER A 116 -12.20 19.81 10.65
N ILE A 117 -12.09 20.99 10.04
CA ILE A 117 -12.76 21.35 8.80
C ILE A 117 -11.84 21.02 7.63
N LEU A 118 -12.38 20.35 6.61
CA LEU A 118 -11.73 20.13 5.32
C LEU A 118 -12.54 20.83 4.22
N VAL A 119 -11.93 21.79 3.53
CA VAL A 119 -12.52 22.46 2.36
C VAL A 119 -11.56 22.34 1.19
N MET A 120 -12.07 21.87 0.05
CA MET A 120 -11.30 21.70 -1.18
C MET A 120 -12.00 22.47 -2.30
N LYS A 121 -11.24 23.31 -3.01
CA LYS A 121 -11.75 24.08 -4.16
C LYS A 121 -10.70 24.11 -5.25
N GLY A 122 -11.11 23.80 -6.47
CA GLY A 122 -10.22 23.80 -7.63
C GLY A 122 -10.85 23.14 -8.85
N PRO A 123 -10.19 23.20 -10.01
CA PRO A 123 -10.72 22.66 -11.26
C PRO A 123 -10.93 21.14 -11.21
N MET A 124 -10.13 20.42 -10.42
CA MET A 124 -10.19 18.97 -10.23
C MET A 124 -11.28 18.49 -9.27
N PHE A 125 -11.81 19.35 -8.39
CA PHE A 125 -12.78 18.99 -7.36
C PHE A 125 -14.21 19.25 -7.80
N LYS A 126 -15.14 18.36 -7.45
CA LYS A 126 -16.58 18.62 -7.67
C LYS A 126 -17.01 19.89 -6.93
N SER A 127 -17.90 20.67 -7.56
CA SER A 127 -18.52 21.83 -6.92
C SER A 127 -19.73 21.39 -6.09
N ASN A 128 -20.02 22.08 -4.99
CA ASN A 128 -21.18 21.83 -4.11
C ASN A 128 -21.30 20.36 -3.67
N TYR A 129 -20.17 19.70 -3.42
CA TYR A 129 -20.12 18.33 -2.96
C TYR A 129 -19.74 18.28 -1.48
N GLN A 130 -20.52 17.52 -0.70
CA GLN A 130 -20.24 17.23 0.69
C GLN A 130 -19.81 15.76 0.81
N ILE A 131 -18.78 15.50 1.61
CA ILE A 131 -18.37 14.14 1.95
C ILE A 131 -19.35 13.63 3.02
N ASP A 132 -19.97 12.47 2.80
CA ASP A 132 -20.99 11.91 3.70
C ASP A 132 -20.44 11.48 5.07
N THR A 133 -19.12 11.23 5.15
CA THR A 133 -18.43 10.79 6.35
C THR A 133 -17.25 11.71 6.69
N THR A 134 -16.65 11.53 7.87
CA THR A 134 -15.42 12.25 8.23
C THR A 134 -14.27 11.73 7.37
N ALA A 135 -13.65 12.61 6.59
CA ALA A 135 -12.43 12.29 5.85
C ALA A 135 -11.26 12.01 6.81
N ASN A 136 -10.43 11.02 6.49
CA ASN A 136 -9.22 10.74 7.25
C ASN A 136 -8.07 11.61 6.76
N ASN A 137 -7.35 12.25 7.68
CA ASN A 137 -6.21 13.12 7.33
C ASN A 137 -5.10 12.38 6.57
N ILE A 138 -4.92 11.08 6.82
CA ILE A 138 -3.91 10.26 6.13
C ILE A 138 -4.20 10.11 4.63
N ASP A 139 -5.46 10.23 4.21
CA ASP A 139 -5.86 10.10 2.80
C ASP A 139 -5.58 11.37 2.00
N LEU A 140 -5.25 12.48 2.66
CA LEU A 140 -4.95 13.76 2.00
C LEU A 140 -3.61 13.72 1.24
N TYR A 141 -2.59 13.04 1.76
CA TYR A 141 -1.29 12.93 1.08
C TYR A 141 -1.38 12.25 -0.29
N PRO A 142 -1.96 11.03 -0.44
CA PRO A 142 -2.12 10.43 -1.76
C PRO A 142 -3.05 11.23 -2.68
N LEU A 143 -4.06 11.93 -2.14
CA LEU A 143 -4.90 12.85 -2.91
C LEU A 143 -4.09 14.02 -3.48
N MET A 144 -3.24 14.65 -2.68
CA MET A 144 -2.36 15.73 -3.13
C MET A 144 -1.40 15.24 -4.22
N CYS A 145 -0.82 14.04 -4.04
CA CYS A 145 0.06 13.45 -5.04
C CYS A 145 -0.67 13.21 -6.37
N TYR A 146 -1.90 12.69 -6.30
CA TYR A 146 -2.76 12.49 -7.46
C TYR A 146 -3.04 13.80 -8.21
N ILE A 147 -3.37 14.88 -7.48
CA ILE A 147 -3.63 16.19 -8.08
C ILE A 147 -2.40 16.78 -8.76
N LEU A 148 -1.22 16.57 -8.18
CA LEU A 148 0.05 17.05 -8.70
C LEU A 148 0.63 16.16 -9.82
N GLY A 149 0.04 14.98 -10.07
CA GLY A 149 0.57 14.01 -11.04
C GLY A 149 1.91 13.38 -10.62
N ILE A 150 2.17 13.27 -9.31
CA ILE A 150 3.40 12.68 -8.76
C ILE A 150 3.13 11.31 -8.15
N ILE A 151 4.14 10.44 -8.19
CA ILE A 151 4.09 9.12 -7.55
C ILE A 151 4.23 9.31 -6.03
N PRO A 152 3.26 8.90 -5.21
CA PRO A 152 3.37 9.00 -3.76
C PRO A 152 4.46 8.06 -3.23
N ALA A 153 5.18 8.51 -2.20
CA ALA A 153 6.02 7.62 -1.39
C ALA A 153 5.14 6.64 -0.60
N PRO A 154 5.69 5.51 -0.09
CA PRO A 154 4.95 4.61 0.78
C PRO A 154 4.31 5.35 1.96
N ASN A 155 3.00 5.18 2.12
CA ASN A 155 2.21 5.85 3.15
C ASN A 155 0.99 4.98 3.52
N ASN A 156 0.29 5.33 4.61
CA ASN A 156 -0.87 4.57 5.08
C ASN A 156 -2.22 5.10 4.56
N GLY A 157 -2.21 6.16 3.74
CA GLY A 157 -3.41 6.74 3.15
C GLY A 157 -3.96 5.91 2.00
N THR A 158 -5.27 5.98 1.80
CA THR A 158 -6.01 5.26 0.76
C THR A 158 -6.71 6.25 -0.16
N LEU A 159 -6.16 6.45 -1.38
CA LEU A 159 -6.71 7.39 -2.38
C LEU A 159 -8.19 7.10 -2.71
N GLN A 160 -8.59 5.82 -2.69
CA GLN A 160 -9.94 5.40 -3.04
C GLN A 160 -11.02 6.11 -2.20
N HIS A 161 -10.72 6.43 -0.93
CA HIS A 161 -11.65 7.15 -0.05
C HIS A 161 -11.95 8.58 -0.55
N MET A 162 -11.06 9.15 -1.36
CA MET A 162 -11.15 10.54 -1.83
C MET A 162 -11.54 10.67 -3.30
N LEU A 163 -11.64 9.58 -4.07
CA LEU A 163 -11.97 9.68 -5.51
C LEU A 163 -13.33 10.34 -5.76
N ASN A 164 -14.30 10.15 -4.85
CA ASN A 164 -15.63 10.74 -4.99
C ASN A 164 -15.64 12.27 -4.91
N VAL A 165 -14.60 12.90 -4.33
CA VAL A 165 -14.50 14.36 -4.27
C VAL A 165 -14.01 14.98 -5.58
N LEU A 166 -13.40 14.17 -6.45
CA LEU A 166 -12.82 14.60 -7.72
C LEU A 166 -13.88 14.61 -8.82
N LYS A 167 -13.78 15.56 -9.75
CA LYS A 167 -14.48 15.46 -11.03
C LYS A 167 -13.91 14.23 -11.73
N MET A 168 -14.76 13.29 -12.12
CA MET A 168 -14.37 12.20 -13.00
C MET A 168 -13.96 12.82 -14.34
N SER A 169 -12.70 13.22 -14.48
CA SER A 169 -12.14 13.36 -15.82
C SER A 169 -11.99 11.94 -16.34
N SER A 170 -12.47 11.72 -17.55
CA SER A 170 -12.36 10.51 -18.36
C SER A 170 -10.91 10.09 -18.66
N VAL A 171 -10.04 10.07 -17.65
CA VAL A 171 -8.62 9.70 -17.74
C VAL A 171 -8.45 8.18 -17.83
N ILE A 172 -9.50 7.40 -17.56
CA ILE A 172 -9.50 5.94 -17.84
C ILE A 172 -9.81 5.65 -19.32
N SER A 173 -10.06 6.66 -20.17
CA SER A 173 -10.25 6.42 -21.61
C SER A 173 -8.94 6.22 -22.41
N SER A 174 -7.76 6.37 -21.79
CA SER A 174 -6.48 6.34 -22.53
C SER A 174 -5.58 5.11 -22.29
N SER A 175 -6.09 4.03 -21.67
CA SER A 175 -5.38 2.74 -21.64
C SER A 175 -6.16 1.62 -22.33
N SER A 176 -6.84 1.92 -23.45
CA SER A 176 -6.95 0.90 -24.49
C SER A 176 -5.56 0.76 -25.11
N LEU A 177 -4.76 -0.13 -24.50
CA LEU A 177 -3.47 -0.56 -25.05
C LEU A 177 -3.75 -1.01 -26.49
N SER A 178 -3.21 -0.26 -27.46
CA SER A 178 -3.42 -0.49 -28.89
C SER A 178 -3.24 -1.98 -29.18
N THR A 179 -4.35 -2.65 -29.46
CA THR A 179 -4.42 -4.10 -29.71
C THR A 179 -3.48 -4.55 -30.82
N LYS A 180 -3.11 -3.63 -31.72
CA LYS A 180 -2.14 -3.89 -32.79
C LYS A 180 -0.73 -4.21 -32.26
N GLY A 181 -0.28 -3.58 -31.17
CA GLY A 181 1.07 -3.83 -30.64
C GLY A 181 1.21 -5.23 -30.02
N ILE A 182 0.15 -5.73 -29.38
CA ILE A 182 0.13 -7.04 -28.72
C ILE A 182 0.04 -8.16 -29.75
N GLU A 183 -0.73 -7.97 -30.84
CA GLU A 183 -0.80 -8.95 -31.94
C GLU A 183 0.56 -9.14 -32.62
N PHE A 184 1.32 -8.06 -32.88
CA PHE A 184 2.66 -8.18 -33.47
C PHE A 184 3.64 -8.93 -32.57
N LEU A 185 3.61 -8.68 -31.26
CA LEU A 185 4.45 -9.39 -30.29
C LEU A 185 4.08 -10.88 -30.19
N ALA A 186 2.79 -11.22 -30.21
CA ALA A 186 2.33 -12.60 -30.20
C ALA A 186 2.74 -13.37 -31.47
N ILE A 187 2.66 -12.74 -32.64
CA ILE A 187 3.10 -13.35 -33.93
C ILE A 187 4.61 -13.60 -33.94
N ILE A 188 5.41 -12.68 -33.40
CA ILE A 188 6.88 -12.84 -33.36
C ILE A 188 7.28 -13.95 -32.38
N VAL A 189 6.66 -13.98 -31.19
CA VAL A 189 7.00 -14.95 -30.13
C VAL A 189 6.50 -16.37 -30.48
N CYS A 190 5.35 -16.51 -31.13
CA CYS A 190 4.81 -17.82 -31.49
C CYS A 190 5.24 -18.32 -32.89
N GLY A 191 5.44 -17.42 -33.86
CA GLY A 191 5.79 -17.77 -35.23
C GLY A 191 7.28 -18.08 -35.43
N GLY A 192 8.17 -17.37 -34.73
CA GLY A 192 9.62 -17.58 -34.81
C GLY A 192 10.06 -19.01 -34.47
N PRO A 193 9.60 -19.60 -33.34
CA PRO A 193 9.96 -20.96 -32.96
C PRO A 193 9.48 -22.03 -33.95
N LEU A 194 8.32 -21.84 -34.59
CA LEU A 194 7.77 -22.80 -35.56
C LEU A 194 8.60 -22.82 -36.85
N ILE A 195 9.03 -21.66 -37.34
CA ILE A 195 9.88 -21.57 -38.54
C ILE A 195 11.25 -22.22 -38.27
N ILE A 196 11.84 -21.95 -37.10
CA ILE A 196 13.11 -22.57 -36.70
C ILE A 196 12.96 -24.08 -36.58
N PHE A 197 11.86 -24.58 -36.03
CA PHE A 197 11.58 -26.01 -35.92
C PHE A 197 11.44 -26.67 -37.30
N ILE A 198 10.73 -26.05 -38.24
CA ILE A 198 10.59 -26.57 -39.62
C ILE A 198 11.96 -26.61 -40.31
N ILE A 199 12.78 -25.56 -40.19
CA ILE A 199 14.14 -25.54 -40.76
C ILE A 199 14.98 -26.64 -40.12
N PHE A 200 14.89 -26.84 -38.81
CA PHE A 200 15.62 -27.90 -38.12
C PHE A 200 15.22 -29.30 -38.60
N VAL A 201 13.92 -29.57 -38.80
CA VAL A 201 13.42 -30.83 -39.36
C VAL A 201 13.91 -31.04 -40.79
N ILE A 202 13.91 -29.99 -41.63
CA ILE A 202 14.46 -30.03 -42.98
C ILE A 202 15.96 -30.34 -42.93
N MET A 203 16.73 -29.65 -42.08
CA MET A 203 18.16 -29.92 -41.92
C MET A 203 18.44 -31.35 -41.43
N LEU A 204 17.65 -31.86 -40.50
CA LEU A 204 17.77 -33.25 -40.03
C LEU A 204 17.44 -34.25 -41.14
N SER A 205 16.37 -34.04 -41.91
CA SER A 205 16.02 -34.91 -43.03
C SER A 205 17.09 -34.90 -44.12
N GLN A 206 17.66 -33.72 -44.43
CA GLN A 206 18.78 -33.58 -45.35
C GLN A 206 20.04 -34.27 -44.81
N GLN A 207 20.34 -34.11 -43.52
CA GLN A 207 21.49 -34.76 -42.88
C GLN A 207 21.33 -36.30 -42.87
N GLN A 208 20.13 -36.81 -42.58
CA GLN A 208 19.81 -38.24 -42.64
C GLN A 208 19.93 -38.77 -44.07
N ARG A 209 19.37 -38.07 -45.06
CA ARG A 209 19.51 -38.41 -46.49
C ARG A 209 20.98 -38.43 -46.91
N HIS A 210 21.77 -37.45 -46.48
CA HIS A 210 23.20 -37.40 -46.80
C HIS A 210 23.99 -38.51 -46.10
N ARG A 211 23.64 -38.91 -44.87
CA ARG A 211 24.21 -40.09 -44.19
C ARG A 211 23.83 -41.39 -44.90
N LEU A 212 22.58 -41.54 -45.36
CA LEU A 212 22.13 -42.69 -46.14
C LEU A 212 22.87 -42.78 -47.48
N LEU A 213 23.03 -41.66 -48.18
CA LEU A 213 23.81 -41.60 -49.43
C LEU A 213 25.30 -41.86 -49.18
N ARG A 214 25.87 -41.37 -48.07
CA ARG A 214 27.26 -41.66 -47.67
C ARG A 214 27.46 -43.14 -47.32
N ASN A 215 26.51 -43.76 -46.61
CA ASN A 215 26.54 -45.19 -46.32
C ASN A 215 26.32 -46.03 -47.58
N ARG A 216 25.43 -45.63 -48.50
CA ARG A 216 25.29 -46.28 -49.81
C ARG A 216 26.59 -46.23 -50.63
N ARG A 217 27.27 -45.07 -50.69
CA ARG A 217 28.60 -44.95 -51.33
C ARG A 217 29.69 -45.76 -50.63
N LYS A 218 29.55 -46.06 -49.33
CA LYS A 218 30.48 -46.89 -48.57
C LYS A 218 30.30 -48.39 -48.83
N TYR A 219 29.11 -48.83 -49.26
CA TYR A 219 28.79 -50.23 -49.53
C TYR A 219 28.75 -50.61 -51.02
N TYR A 220 28.69 -49.64 -51.93
CA TYR A 220 28.80 -49.89 -53.37
C TYR A 220 29.75 -48.86 -54.02
N PRO A 221 31.06 -49.14 -54.09
CA PRO A 221 31.95 -48.42 -54.97
C PRO A 221 31.75 -48.96 -56.39
N LEU A 222 31.19 -48.13 -57.28
CA LEU A 222 31.27 -48.24 -58.75
C LEU A 222 31.04 -49.64 -59.38
N THR A 223 29.83 -49.88 -59.89
CA THR A 223 29.64 -50.72 -61.09
C THR A 223 29.32 -49.79 -62.24
N HIS A 224 30.37 -49.28 -62.87
CA HIS A 224 30.28 -48.52 -64.12
C HIS A 224 30.82 -49.40 -65.24
N GLU A 225 30.11 -50.48 -65.58
CA GLU A 225 30.33 -51.29 -66.78
C GLU A 225 29.16 -52.27 -66.93
N PHE A 226 28.65 -52.45 -68.15
CA PHE A 226 27.43 -53.20 -68.55
C PHE A 226 26.11 -52.49 -68.18
N ASP A 227 25.22 -52.05 -69.05
CA ASP A 227 24.99 -52.32 -70.47
C ASP A 227 24.58 -51.01 -71.15
N ARG A 228 25.43 -50.51 -72.04
CA ARG A 228 24.96 -49.77 -73.21
C ARG A 228 24.81 -50.83 -74.27
N ASP A 229 23.57 -51.22 -74.49
CA ASP A 229 23.01 -51.64 -75.76
C ASP A 229 21.65 -52.26 -75.45
N ILE A 230 20.78 -52.27 -76.46
CA ILE A 230 19.54 -53.03 -76.54
C ILE A 230 18.27 -52.22 -76.23
N ILE A 231 17.74 -51.68 -77.36
CA ILE A 231 16.31 -51.56 -77.74
C ILE A 231 15.65 -50.26 -77.23
N ASP A 232 15.42 -49.21 -78.04
CA ASP A 232 15.10 -49.13 -79.48
C ASP A 232 13.98 -50.10 -79.88
N SER A 233 12.77 -49.84 -79.43
CA SER A 233 11.55 -49.95 -80.24
C SER A 233 10.30 -49.84 -79.35
N VAL A 234 9.32 -49.12 -79.88
CA VAL A 234 7.86 -49.23 -79.72
C VAL A 234 7.23 -47.89 -79.35
N ASP A 235 6.84 -47.29 -80.46
CA ASP A 235 5.93 -46.20 -80.71
C ASP A 235 4.55 -46.30 -80.03
N GLU A 236 3.98 -45.10 -79.93
CA GLU A 236 2.61 -44.71 -80.28
C GLU A 236 1.41 -44.99 -79.34
N ASN A 237 0.71 -43.85 -79.12
CA ASN A 237 -0.73 -43.66 -79.04
C ASN A 237 -1.48 -44.14 -77.80
N CYS A 238 -2.01 -43.18 -77.01
CA CYS A 238 -3.31 -42.57 -77.31
C CYS A 238 -3.58 -41.34 -76.43
N ASN A 239 -4.09 -40.27 -77.04
CA ASN A 239 -4.53 -39.01 -76.44
C ASN A 239 -6.07 -39.05 -76.20
N PRO A 240 -6.77 -37.95 -75.84
CA PRO A 240 -7.48 -37.71 -74.58
C PRO A 240 -9.02 -37.56 -74.79
N GLU A 241 -9.71 -36.79 -73.93
CA GLU A 241 -11.16 -36.39 -73.94
C GLU A 241 -12.08 -37.35 -73.16
N ASP A 242 -13.09 -36.97 -72.38
CA ASP A 242 -13.78 -35.75 -71.91
C ASP A 242 -14.52 -36.19 -70.61
N GLU A 243 -15.12 -35.40 -69.70
CA GLU A 243 -16.31 -34.56 -69.87
C GLU A 243 -16.76 -34.08 -68.44
N LEU A 244 -17.22 -32.82 -68.34
CA LEU A 244 -17.99 -32.13 -67.28
C LEU A 244 -17.54 -32.11 -65.79
#